data_AF-A0A5N6F950-F1
#
_entry.id   AF-A0A5N6F950-F1
#
_cell.length_a   1.000
_cell.length_b   1.000
_cell.length_c   1.000
_cell.angle_alpha   90.00
_cell.angle_beta   90.00
_cell.angle_gamma   90.00
#
_symmetry.space_group_name_H-M   'P 1'
#
loop_
_entity.id
_entity.type
_entity.pdbx_description
1 polymer ?
#
loop_
_entity_poly.entity_id
_entity_poly.type
_entity_poly.pdbx_seq_one_letter_code
_entity_poly.pdbx_strand_id
1 'polypeptide(L)'
;MAHPARHSAMVSVSNSAANQSNASDKQQPPQQIQHIANTGLRVPSNRKTIYDRHLNRSRNAESSRASFAFLFAEMVTYAQRRVTGIQDLEKRLNEQGYPLGLRLLDLLYYRTITSSTSSSISSSSTSAAPPNRPLRILPLLHLIHGPLWRLLFNRPADALEHSVSPDTPNEYMITDNDPLVNTYISVPKEMSMLNCAAFVAGIIEGVCDGCGFEAKVTAHNQPTEMWPGRTIFLVRFGESVMEREKVLERAGIK
;
A
#
# COMPACT_ATOMS: atom_id res chain seq x y z
N MET A 1 65.41 4.79 8.34
CA MET A 1 65.88 5.93 7.52
C MET A 1 64.89 6.17 6.38
N ALA A 2 64.85 7.40 5.84
CA ALA A 2 64.12 7.83 4.63
C ALA A 2 62.57 7.92 4.68
N HIS A 3 62.10 9.16 4.63
CA HIS A 3 60.86 9.67 3.99
C HIS A 3 61.14 9.91 2.48
N PRO A 4 60.19 10.43 1.65
CA PRO A 4 58.74 10.26 1.54
C PRO A 4 58.29 10.07 0.05
N ALA A 5 56.98 10.15 -0.24
CA ALA A 5 56.38 11.10 -1.23
C ALA A 5 55.15 10.54 -2.00
N ARG A 6 54.29 11.47 -2.44
CA ARG A 6 53.02 11.23 -3.15
C ARG A 6 53.23 11.11 -4.66
N HIS A 7 52.35 10.38 -5.36
CA HIS A 7 52.16 10.53 -6.80
C HIS A 7 50.75 11.04 -7.13
N SER A 8 50.69 12.23 -7.72
CA SER A 8 49.64 12.57 -8.68
C SER A 8 50.09 12.11 -10.07
N ALA A 9 49.15 11.71 -10.92
CA ALA A 9 49.41 11.49 -12.34
C ALA A 9 48.49 12.42 -13.16
N MET A 10 49.10 13.22 -14.01
CA MET A 10 48.46 14.10 -14.97
C MET A 10 49.18 13.87 -16.30
N VAL A 11 48.42 13.62 -17.37
CA VAL A 11 48.97 13.52 -18.72
C VAL A 11 48.12 14.38 -19.64
N SER A 12 48.76 15.40 -20.19
CA SER A 12 48.24 16.25 -21.25
C SER A 12 48.70 15.71 -22.61
N VAL A 13 47.90 15.88 -23.66
CA VAL A 13 48.34 15.75 -25.05
C VAL A 13 47.82 16.94 -25.86
N SER A 14 48.67 17.41 -26.77
CA SER A 14 48.72 18.79 -27.28
C SER A 14 47.86 19.10 -28.53
N ASN A 15 47.72 20.42 -28.79
CA ASN A 15 47.31 21.08 -30.05
C ASN A 15 47.97 20.47 -31.33
N SER A 16 47.53 20.70 -32.58
CA SER A 16 47.20 21.98 -33.26
C SER A 16 46.53 21.71 -34.65
N ALA A 17 46.13 22.65 -35.54
CA ALA A 17 46.17 24.11 -35.61
C ALA A 17 45.14 24.66 -36.65
N ALA A 18 44.73 25.94 -36.54
CA ALA A 18 44.41 26.89 -37.64
C ALA A 18 43.20 26.58 -38.60
N ASN A 19 42.52 27.51 -39.26
CA ASN A 19 42.46 28.98 -39.21
C ASN A 19 41.12 29.46 -39.84
N GLN A 20 40.50 30.53 -39.34
CA GLN A 20 39.99 31.69 -40.13
C GLN A 20 39.01 32.57 -39.34
N SER A 21 39.07 33.87 -39.65
CA SER A 21 38.38 34.97 -38.99
C SER A 21 37.07 35.36 -39.67
N ASN A 22 36.10 35.85 -38.89
CA ASN A 22 35.60 37.22 -39.10
C ASN A 22 34.80 37.70 -37.88
N ALA A 23 35.11 38.93 -37.43
CA ALA A 23 34.36 39.63 -36.40
C ALA A 23 33.31 40.54 -37.06
N SER A 24 32.14 40.68 -36.43
CA SER A 24 31.22 41.79 -36.68
C SER A 24 30.39 42.04 -35.42
N ASP A 25 30.47 43.27 -34.93
CA ASP A 25 30.01 43.72 -33.63
C ASP A 25 28.50 44.02 -33.61
N LYS A 26 27.82 43.71 -32.48
CA LYS A 26 26.50 44.26 -32.10
C LYS A 26 26.08 43.90 -30.67
N GLN A 27 26.58 44.70 -29.72
CA GLN A 27 25.90 45.25 -28.54
C GLN A 27 24.75 44.47 -27.87
N GLN A 28 24.96 44.10 -26.60
CA GLN A 28 23.91 43.76 -25.62
C GLN A 28 23.15 45.01 -25.14
N PRO A 29 21.90 44.84 -24.68
CA PRO A 29 21.39 45.52 -23.50
C PRO A 29 21.21 44.53 -22.31
N PRO A 30 21.34 44.98 -21.06
CA PRO A 30 21.37 44.10 -19.90
C PRO A 30 19.97 43.65 -19.48
N GLN A 31 19.82 42.39 -19.05
CA GLN A 31 18.63 41.95 -18.31
C GLN A 31 19.02 41.37 -16.95
N GLN A 32 18.26 41.81 -15.95
CA GLN A 32 18.63 41.77 -14.54
C GLN A 32 18.42 40.39 -13.93
N ILE A 33 19.25 40.06 -12.93
CA ILE A 33 19.00 38.94 -12.02
C ILE A 33 17.78 39.30 -11.15
N GLN A 34 16.60 38.89 -11.58
CA GLN A 34 15.39 39.01 -10.76
C GLN A 34 15.24 37.79 -9.84
N HIS A 35 15.67 37.95 -8.59
CA HIS A 35 15.23 37.09 -7.50
C HIS A 35 13.72 37.26 -7.27
N ILE A 36 12.90 36.44 -7.94
CA ILE A 36 11.48 36.32 -7.60
C ILE A 36 11.32 35.20 -6.58
N ALA A 37 11.18 35.61 -5.31
CA ALA A 37 10.75 34.73 -4.23
C ALA A 37 9.27 34.36 -4.43
N ASN A 38 9.00 33.37 -5.29
CA ASN A 38 7.65 32.81 -5.47
C ASN A 38 7.26 31.91 -4.30
N THR A 39 7.02 32.51 -3.12
CA THR A 39 6.27 31.93 -2.00
C THR A 39 4.75 31.99 -2.28
N GLY A 40 4.36 31.48 -3.46
CA GLY A 40 2.99 31.42 -3.93
C GLY A 40 2.68 30.04 -4.50
N LEU A 41 1.41 29.62 -4.41
CA LEU A 41 0.94 28.34 -4.90
C LEU A 41 1.23 28.23 -6.42
N ARG A 42 2.15 27.34 -6.82
CA ARG A 42 2.52 27.15 -8.23
C ARG A 42 1.33 26.61 -9.03
N VAL A 43 0.60 27.51 -9.69
CA VAL A 43 -0.37 27.14 -10.73
C VAL A 43 0.37 26.56 -11.96
N PRO A 44 -0.10 25.44 -12.55
CA PRO A 44 0.53 24.88 -13.74
C PRO A 44 0.51 25.86 -14.92
N SER A 45 1.65 26.06 -15.59
CA SER A 45 1.74 26.86 -16.83
C SER A 45 1.01 26.21 -18.01
N ASN A 46 0.73 24.91 -17.91
CA ASN A 46 -0.10 24.17 -18.85
C ASN A 46 -1.56 24.23 -18.36
N ARG A 47 -2.50 24.69 -19.20
CA ARG A 47 -3.93 24.84 -18.86
C ARG A 47 -4.61 23.55 -18.36
N LYS A 48 -3.97 22.40 -18.52
CA LYS A 48 -4.42 21.10 -17.98
C LYS A 48 -4.19 21.03 -16.46
N THR A 49 -5.26 21.26 -15.72
CA THR A 49 -5.35 21.15 -14.27
C THR A 49 -5.24 19.68 -13.80
N ILE A 50 -5.44 19.44 -12.50
CA ILE A 50 -5.58 18.08 -11.97
C ILE A 50 -6.92 17.43 -12.35
N TYR A 51 -7.96 18.24 -12.60
CA TYR A 51 -9.31 17.77 -12.95
C TYR A 51 -9.39 17.27 -14.41
N ASP A 52 -8.54 17.80 -15.29
CA ASP A 52 -8.41 17.36 -16.69
C ASP A 52 -7.67 16.03 -16.85
N ARG A 53 -7.32 15.36 -15.74
CA ARG A 53 -6.57 14.10 -15.72
C ARG A 53 -7.48 12.97 -15.29
N HIS A 54 -7.55 11.92 -16.10
CA HIS A 54 -8.28 10.70 -15.76
C HIS A 54 -7.80 10.12 -14.41
N LEU A 55 -8.71 9.92 -13.45
CA LEU A 55 -8.39 9.48 -12.08
C LEU A 55 -7.60 8.16 -12.06
N ASN A 56 -7.88 7.25 -13.01
CA ASN A 56 -7.17 5.98 -13.11
C ASN A 56 -5.77 6.08 -13.76
N ARG A 57 -5.27 7.27 -14.12
CA ARG A 57 -3.92 7.44 -14.69
C ARG A 57 -2.82 6.93 -13.77
N SER A 58 -2.97 7.09 -12.46
CA SER A 58 -2.02 6.60 -11.45
C SER A 58 -2.34 5.18 -10.95
N ARG A 59 -3.28 4.45 -11.57
CA ARG A 59 -3.69 3.10 -11.11
C ARG A 59 -2.50 2.14 -10.98
N ASN A 60 -1.56 2.22 -11.93
CA ASN A 60 -0.37 1.40 -12.02
C ASN A 60 0.91 2.20 -11.66
N ALA A 61 0.79 3.32 -10.94
CA ALA A 61 1.94 4.12 -10.54
C ALA A 61 2.60 3.50 -9.31
N GLU A 62 3.66 2.72 -9.53
CA GLU A 62 4.47 2.16 -8.46
C GLU A 62 5.40 3.20 -7.84
N SER A 63 5.70 3.04 -6.55
CA SER A 63 6.68 3.84 -5.80
C SER A 63 7.79 2.92 -5.29
N SER A 64 8.96 3.49 -5.00
CA SER A 64 10.09 2.69 -4.51
C SER A 64 9.73 1.98 -3.20
N ARG A 65 9.97 0.66 -3.15
CA ARG A 65 9.79 -0.16 -1.93
C ARG A 65 10.59 0.39 -0.75
N ALA A 66 11.75 1.01 -1.01
CA ALA A 66 12.55 1.68 0.03
C ALA A 66 11.87 2.94 0.62
N SER A 67 11.09 3.69 -0.18
CA SER A 67 10.33 4.85 0.32
C SER A 67 9.23 4.43 1.28
N PHE A 68 8.55 3.31 0.98
CA PHE A 68 7.60 2.69 1.92
C PHE A 68 8.32 2.19 3.17
N ALA A 69 9.44 1.47 3.02
CA ALA A 69 10.25 0.94 4.13
C ALA A 69 10.63 2.02 5.15
N PHE A 70 11.22 3.14 4.72
CA PHE A 70 11.63 4.21 5.63
C PHE A 70 10.46 4.89 6.33
N LEU A 71 9.34 5.13 5.62
CA LEU A 71 8.14 5.71 6.21
C LEU A 71 7.53 4.77 7.26
N PHE A 72 7.39 3.49 6.92
CA PHE A 72 6.81 2.48 7.81
C PHE A 72 7.69 2.22 9.04
N ALA A 73 9.02 2.18 8.88
CA ALA A 73 9.96 2.04 9.99
C ALA A 73 9.83 3.20 11.01
N GLU A 74 9.69 4.45 10.57
CA GLU A 74 9.46 5.57 11.50
C GLU A 74 8.03 5.55 12.06
N MET A 75 7.00 5.06 11.33
CA MET A 75 5.65 4.84 11.91
C MET A 75 5.69 3.85 13.07
N VAL A 76 6.35 2.70 12.90
CA VAL A 76 6.55 1.69 13.95
C VAL A 76 7.33 2.28 15.13
N THR A 77 8.45 2.96 14.85
CA THR A 77 9.29 3.60 15.89
C THR A 77 8.52 4.70 16.65
N TYR A 78 7.72 5.50 15.96
CA TYR A 78 6.87 6.55 16.53
C TYR A 78 5.78 5.97 17.46
N ALA A 79 5.21 4.82 17.09
CA ALA A 79 4.23 4.11 17.90
C ALA A 79 4.91 3.46 19.13
N GLN A 80 6.04 2.78 18.94
CA GLN A 80 6.84 2.14 19.99
C GLN A 80 7.25 3.13 21.09
N ARG A 81 7.70 4.34 20.73
CA ARG A 81 8.06 5.42 21.68
C ARG A 81 6.90 5.89 22.59
N ARG A 82 5.66 5.48 22.33
CA ARG A 82 4.44 5.92 23.04
C ARG A 82 3.63 4.77 23.62
N VAL A 83 4.26 3.61 23.77
CA VAL A 83 3.64 2.35 24.14
C VAL A 83 4.59 1.55 25.02
N THR A 84 4.06 0.83 26.02
CA THR A 84 4.83 0.02 26.97
C THR A 84 4.85 -1.48 26.64
N GLY A 85 3.88 -2.01 25.88
CA GLY A 85 3.75 -3.43 25.59
C GLY A 85 3.64 -3.76 24.10
N ILE A 86 3.98 -5.00 23.73
CA ILE A 86 3.91 -5.49 22.33
C ILE A 86 2.46 -5.47 21.83
N GLN A 87 1.50 -5.94 22.62
CA GLN A 87 0.07 -5.97 22.26
C GLN A 87 -0.51 -4.57 22.01
N ASP A 88 -0.12 -3.58 22.83
CA ASP A 88 -0.51 -2.18 22.65
C ASP A 88 0.11 -1.59 21.36
N LEU A 89 1.30 -2.03 20.97
CA LEU A 89 1.99 -1.58 19.75
C LEU A 89 1.29 -2.17 18.52
N GLU A 90 0.97 -3.46 18.55
CA GLU A 90 0.19 -4.13 17.51
C GLU A 90 -1.21 -3.52 17.37
N LYS A 91 -1.90 -3.26 18.48
CA LYS A 91 -3.18 -2.55 18.50
C LYS A 91 -3.07 -1.18 17.83
N ARG A 92 -2.04 -0.40 18.18
CA ARG A 92 -1.82 0.94 17.63
C ARG A 92 -1.42 0.93 16.15
N LEU A 93 -0.74 -0.13 15.68
CA LEU A 93 -0.47 -0.35 14.26
C LEU A 93 -1.74 -0.73 13.50
N ASN A 94 -2.60 -1.59 14.07
CA ASN A 94 -3.92 -1.92 13.52
C ASN A 94 -4.79 -0.65 13.39
N GLU A 95 -4.87 0.19 14.43
CA GLU A 95 -5.56 1.48 14.40
C GLU A 95 -5.06 2.44 13.29
N GLN A 96 -3.76 2.39 12.94
CA GLN A 96 -3.20 3.15 11.82
C GLN A 96 -3.54 2.56 10.44
N GLY A 97 -3.69 1.23 10.34
CA GLY A 97 -4.09 0.55 9.11
C GLY A 97 -5.57 0.67 8.80
N TYR A 98 -6.42 0.66 9.83
CA TYR A 98 -7.89 0.75 9.72
C TYR A 98 -8.43 1.82 8.75
N PRO A 99 -8.06 3.12 8.88
CA PRO A 99 -8.57 4.14 7.97
C PRO A 99 -8.11 3.96 6.51
N LEU A 100 -6.99 3.25 6.27
CA LEU A 100 -6.57 2.93 4.91
C LEU A 100 -7.47 1.84 4.30
N GLY A 101 -7.92 0.85 5.10
CA GLY A 101 -8.87 -0.17 4.66
C GLY A 101 -10.15 0.44 4.07
N LEU A 102 -10.76 1.37 4.81
CA LEU A 102 -11.95 2.11 4.36
C LEU A 102 -11.72 2.85 3.02
N ARG A 103 -10.58 3.53 2.87
CA ARG A 103 -10.25 4.29 1.64
C ARG A 103 -9.88 3.40 0.46
N LEU A 104 -9.24 2.26 0.71
CA LEU A 104 -8.89 1.27 -0.31
C LEU A 104 -10.14 0.56 -0.83
N LEU A 105 -11.15 0.35 0.01
CA LEU A 105 -12.44 -0.22 -0.39
C LEU A 105 -13.15 0.65 -1.43
N ASP A 106 -13.27 1.96 -1.17
CA ASP A 106 -13.84 2.93 -2.13
C ASP A 106 -13.09 2.89 -3.47
N LEU A 107 -11.75 2.85 -3.42
CA LEU A 107 -10.90 2.76 -4.62
C LEU A 107 -11.07 1.44 -5.38
N LEU A 108 -11.26 0.31 -4.69
CA LEU A 108 -11.52 -0.99 -5.31
C LEU A 108 -12.86 -0.95 -6.07
N TYR A 109 -13.94 -0.48 -5.45
CA TYR A 109 -15.25 -0.38 -6.13
C TYR A 109 -15.21 0.59 -7.31
N TYR A 110 -14.60 1.79 -7.15
CA TYR A 110 -14.46 2.76 -8.24
C TYR A 110 -13.66 2.22 -9.44
N ARG A 111 -12.55 1.52 -9.18
CA ARG A 111 -11.75 0.89 -10.24
C ARG A 111 -12.49 -0.25 -10.93
N THR A 112 -13.27 -1.02 -10.17
CA THR A 112 -14.07 -2.14 -10.70
C THR A 112 -15.20 -1.64 -11.60
N ILE A 113 -15.90 -0.55 -11.21
CA ILE A 113 -16.97 0.04 -12.04
C ILE A 113 -16.45 0.54 -13.39
N THR A 114 -15.21 1.05 -13.43
CA THR A 114 -14.61 1.61 -14.65
C THR A 114 -14.10 0.54 -15.61
N SER A 115 -13.79 -0.66 -15.10
CA SER A 115 -13.37 -1.80 -15.95
C SER A 115 -14.54 -2.63 -16.48
N SER A 116 -15.68 -2.70 -15.79
CA SER A 116 -16.88 -3.38 -16.31
C SER A 116 -17.58 -2.58 -17.42
N THR A 117 -17.44 -1.25 -17.47
CA THR A 117 -17.96 -0.43 -18.58
C THR A 117 -17.34 -0.71 -19.95
N SER A 118 -16.23 -1.47 -20.02
CA SER A 118 -15.65 -1.97 -21.28
C SER A 118 -16.13 -3.37 -21.70
N SER A 119 -16.95 -4.06 -20.89
CA SER A 119 -17.44 -5.42 -21.20
C SER A 119 -18.89 -5.72 -20.82
N SER A 120 -19.67 -4.74 -20.34
CA SER A 120 -21.10 -4.93 -20.07
C SER A 120 -21.93 -3.66 -20.24
N ILE A 121 -22.01 -3.12 -21.46
CA ILE A 121 -23.25 -2.48 -21.92
C ILE A 121 -24.20 -3.60 -22.34
N SER A 122 -24.84 -4.19 -21.33
CA SER A 122 -25.89 -5.20 -21.48
C SER A 122 -27.08 -4.82 -20.60
N SER A 123 -27.98 -4.04 -21.21
CA SER A 123 -29.43 -4.04 -20.97
C SER A 123 -29.96 -4.14 -19.53
N SER A 124 -30.63 -3.06 -19.10
CA SER A 124 -31.85 -3.08 -18.29
C SER A 124 -31.84 -3.86 -16.97
N SER A 125 -31.49 -3.16 -15.89
CA SER A 125 -32.18 -3.37 -14.60
C SER A 125 -32.33 -2.04 -13.86
N THR A 126 -33.55 -1.73 -13.41
CA THR A 126 -33.88 -0.56 -12.57
C THR A 126 -33.62 -0.82 -11.08
N SER A 127 -32.88 -1.88 -10.76
CA SER A 127 -32.36 -2.17 -9.43
C SER A 127 -31.04 -1.45 -9.21
N ALA A 128 -31.03 -0.46 -8.32
CA ALA A 128 -29.83 0.28 -7.90
C ALA A 128 -28.90 -0.57 -7.01
N ALA A 129 -28.45 -1.73 -7.51
CA ALA A 129 -27.42 -2.53 -6.89
C ALA A 129 -26.06 -1.83 -7.08
N PRO A 130 -25.37 -1.39 -6.02
CA PRO A 130 -24.01 -0.87 -6.15
C PRO A 130 -23.07 -1.99 -6.65
N PRO A 131 -22.02 -1.66 -7.41
CA PRO A 131 -21.17 -2.65 -8.05
C PRO A 131 -20.45 -3.53 -7.01
N ASN A 132 -20.77 -4.83 -7.01
CA ASN A 132 -19.98 -5.88 -6.37
C ASN A 132 -19.66 -5.68 -4.87
N ARG A 133 -20.53 -5.02 -4.08
CA ARG A 133 -20.43 -5.08 -2.61
C ARG A 133 -20.72 -6.52 -2.16
N PRO A 134 -19.83 -7.22 -1.44
CA PRO A 134 -20.08 -8.58 -1.01
C PRO A 134 -21.23 -8.60 0.00
N LEU A 135 -22.15 -9.56 -0.15
CA LEU A 135 -23.30 -9.76 0.74
C LEU A 135 -23.13 -10.98 1.67
N ARG A 136 -22.16 -11.84 1.35
CA ARG A 136 -21.81 -13.06 2.08
C ARG A 136 -20.35 -13.01 2.53
N ILE A 137 -20.00 -13.74 3.59
CA ILE A 137 -18.62 -13.76 4.15
C ILE A 137 -17.59 -14.25 3.11
N LEU A 138 -17.87 -15.35 2.39
CA LEU A 138 -16.88 -15.94 1.49
C LEU A 138 -16.48 -15.03 0.30
N PRO A 139 -17.42 -14.33 -0.39
CA PRO A 139 -17.08 -13.27 -1.35
C PRO A 139 -16.26 -12.11 -0.76
N LEU A 140 -16.51 -11.69 0.49
CA LEU A 140 -15.68 -10.67 1.15
C LEU A 140 -14.25 -11.16 1.35
N LEU A 141 -14.07 -12.39 1.83
CA LEU A 141 -12.74 -12.97 2.00
C LEU A 141 -11.98 -13.13 0.68
N HIS A 142 -12.68 -13.45 -0.42
CA HIS A 142 -12.09 -13.44 -1.76
C HIS A 142 -11.72 -12.04 -2.27
N LEU A 143 -12.51 -11.00 -1.95
CA LEU A 143 -12.20 -9.59 -2.22
C LEU A 143 -10.92 -9.15 -1.50
N ILE A 144 -10.70 -9.62 -0.28
CA ILE A 144 -9.50 -9.36 0.52
C ILE A 144 -8.30 -10.16 -0.07
N HIS A 145 -8.42 -11.48 -0.18
CA HIS A 145 -7.36 -12.38 -0.65
C HIS A 145 -6.83 -12.05 -2.06
N GLY A 146 -7.69 -11.65 -2.99
CA GLY A 146 -7.33 -11.41 -4.40
C GLY A 146 -7.19 -9.92 -4.75
N PRO A 147 -8.29 -9.17 -4.92
CA PRO A 147 -8.25 -7.75 -5.28
C PRO A 147 -7.48 -6.82 -4.31
N LEU A 148 -7.73 -6.88 -2.99
CA LEU A 148 -7.04 -6.02 -2.02
C LEU A 148 -5.56 -6.38 -1.92
N TRP A 149 -5.22 -7.67 -1.83
CA TRP A 149 -3.82 -8.10 -1.76
C TRP A 149 -3.01 -7.66 -2.99
N ARG A 150 -3.57 -7.78 -4.20
CA ARG A 150 -2.93 -7.26 -5.42
C ARG A 150 -2.80 -5.73 -5.41
N LEU A 151 -3.74 -5.00 -4.81
CA LEU A 151 -3.64 -3.54 -4.69
C LEU A 151 -2.52 -3.11 -3.72
N LEU A 152 -2.23 -3.90 -2.69
CA LEU A 152 -1.20 -3.62 -1.68
C LEU A 152 0.18 -4.15 -2.07
N PHE A 153 0.26 -5.37 -2.61
CA PHE A 153 1.49 -6.16 -2.73
C PHE A 153 1.75 -6.70 -4.14
N ASN A 154 0.91 -6.36 -5.12
CA ASN A 154 0.98 -6.80 -6.52
C ASN A 154 0.92 -8.33 -6.74
N ARG A 155 0.45 -9.08 -5.73
CA ARG A 155 0.18 -10.53 -5.76
C ARG A 155 -1.07 -10.85 -4.92
N PRO A 156 -1.76 -11.98 -5.14
CA PRO A 156 -2.74 -12.49 -4.18
C PRO A 156 -2.07 -12.88 -2.85
N ALA A 157 -2.87 -13.09 -1.81
CA ALA A 157 -2.45 -13.81 -0.63
C ALA A 157 -2.16 -15.28 -0.98
N ASP A 158 -1.46 -15.99 -0.08
CA ASP A 158 -0.96 -17.34 -0.34
C ASP A 158 -1.99 -18.43 -0.05
N ALA A 159 -2.85 -18.23 0.95
CA ALA A 159 -3.99 -19.11 1.23
C ALA A 159 -5.15 -18.38 1.91
N LEU A 160 -6.35 -18.95 1.78
CA LEU A 160 -7.56 -18.58 2.52
C LEU A 160 -8.18 -19.87 3.09
N GLU A 161 -8.33 -19.92 4.41
CA GLU A 161 -8.79 -21.09 5.15
C GLU A 161 -9.93 -20.69 6.12
N HIS A 162 -10.79 -21.64 6.48
CA HIS A 162 -11.80 -21.49 7.53
C HIS A 162 -11.33 -22.27 8.76
N SER A 163 -11.59 -21.75 9.98
CA SER A 163 -11.22 -22.46 11.20
C SER A 163 -11.87 -23.84 11.25
N VAL A 164 -11.04 -24.87 11.40
CA VAL A 164 -11.48 -26.26 11.58
C VAL A 164 -11.91 -26.56 13.02
N SER A 165 -11.71 -25.62 13.94
CA SER A 165 -12.08 -25.77 15.35
C SER A 165 -13.59 -25.57 15.53
N PRO A 166 -14.33 -26.57 16.06
CA PRO A 166 -15.77 -26.44 16.26
C PRO A 166 -16.15 -25.34 17.26
N ASP A 167 -15.22 -24.95 18.14
CA ASP A 167 -15.39 -23.88 19.12
C ASP A 167 -15.25 -22.47 18.53
N THR A 168 -14.67 -22.32 17.32
CA THR A 168 -14.45 -21.00 16.67
C THR A 168 -14.94 -20.93 15.21
N PRO A 169 -16.22 -21.25 14.93
CA PRO A 169 -16.76 -21.28 13.56
C PRO A 169 -16.83 -19.90 12.88
N ASN A 170 -16.60 -18.81 13.62
CA ASN A 170 -16.56 -17.42 13.14
C ASN A 170 -15.14 -16.94 12.77
N GLU A 171 -14.14 -17.81 12.85
CA GLU A 171 -12.74 -17.49 12.54
C GLU A 171 -12.34 -17.98 11.14
N TYR A 172 -11.73 -17.09 10.37
CA TYR A 172 -11.16 -17.36 9.06
C TYR A 172 -9.69 -16.93 9.05
N MET A 173 -8.86 -17.58 8.24
CA MET A 173 -7.42 -17.37 8.21
C MET A 173 -6.98 -16.99 6.80
N ILE A 174 -6.27 -15.87 6.67
CA ILE A 174 -5.58 -15.49 5.44
C ILE A 174 -4.09 -15.66 5.69
N THR A 175 -3.41 -16.47 4.89
CA THR A 175 -1.96 -16.68 5.00
C THR A 175 -1.22 -15.74 4.05
N ASP A 176 -0.14 -15.14 4.54
CA ASP A 176 0.89 -14.50 3.73
C ASP A 176 2.26 -15.08 4.10
N ASN A 177 2.97 -15.65 3.12
CA ASN A 177 4.24 -16.34 3.32
C ASN A 177 5.46 -15.40 3.40
N ASP A 178 5.40 -14.24 2.74
CA ASP A 178 6.43 -13.19 2.73
C ASP A 178 5.78 -11.80 2.83
N PRO A 179 5.26 -11.45 4.03
CA PRO A 179 4.55 -10.20 4.24
C PRO A 179 5.51 -9.02 4.12
N LEU A 180 5.31 -8.20 3.09
CA LEU A 180 6.20 -7.11 2.68
C LEU A 180 6.54 -6.11 3.80
N VAL A 181 5.65 -5.95 4.78
CA VAL A 181 5.84 -5.13 5.98
C VAL A 181 6.92 -5.66 6.92
N ASN A 182 7.13 -6.97 6.97
CA ASN A 182 8.14 -7.61 7.82
C ASN A 182 9.51 -7.66 7.13
N THR A 183 9.57 -7.65 5.78
CA THR A 183 10.82 -7.62 5.00
C THR A 183 11.69 -6.37 5.27
N TYR A 184 11.08 -5.27 5.73
CA TYR A 184 11.72 -3.94 5.79
C TYR A 184 12.03 -3.42 7.18
N ILE A 185 11.73 -4.19 8.22
CA ILE A 185 11.91 -3.79 9.61
C ILE A 185 12.93 -4.70 10.29
N SER A 186 13.97 -4.11 10.85
CA SER A 186 14.86 -4.82 11.77
C SER A 186 14.26 -4.74 13.17
N VAL A 187 13.42 -5.72 13.52
CA VAL A 187 12.84 -5.81 14.86
C VAL A 187 13.95 -6.17 15.87
N PRO A 188 14.12 -5.42 16.97
CA PRO A 188 15.07 -5.78 18.03
C PRO A 188 14.78 -7.19 18.59
N LYS A 189 15.81 -7.91 19.04
CA LYS A 189 15.68 -9.32 19.47
C LYS A 189 14.68 -9.48 20.62
N GLU A 190 14.63 -8.47 21.48
CA GLU A 190 13.75 -8.32 22.65
C GLU A 190 12.27 -8.17 22.25
N MET A 191 11.99 -7.85 20.98
CA MET A 191 10.66 -7.69 20.41
C MET A 191 10.38 -8.70 19.28
N SER A 192 11.13 -9.80 19.21
CA SER A 192 10.98 -10.83 18.16
C SER A 192 9.59 -11.47 18.03
N MET A 193 8.72 -11.33 19.03
CA MET A 193 7.30 -11.74 18.95
C MET A 193 6.36 -10.70 18.31
N LEU A 194 6.81 -9.45 18.12
CA LEU A 194 6.04 -8.38 17.49
C LEU A 194 5.73 -8.75 16.03
N ASN A 195 4.45 -8.72 15.64
CA ASN A 195 4.07 -8.76 14.24
C ASN A 195 3.60 -7.40 13.73
N CYS A 196 4.48 -6.67 13.02
CA CYS A 196 4.10 -5.41 12.38
C CYS A 196 3.07 -5.56 11.26
N ALA A 197 2.80 -6.79 10.80
CA ALA A 197 1.62 -7.08 9.99
C ALA A 197 0.29 -6.81 10.73
N ALA A 198 0.29 -6.52 12.03
CA ALA A 198 -0.85 -5.88 12.71
C ALA A 198 -1.35 -4.61 11.98
N PHE A 199 -0.46 -3.86 11.32
CA PHE A 199 -0.86 -2.77 10.41
C PHE A 199 -1.73 -3.25 9.24
N VAL A 200 -1.34 -4.35 8.60
CA VAL A 200 -2.12 -4.96 7.50
C VAL A 200 -3.41 -5.58 8.03
N ALA A 201 -3.40 -6.18 9.22
CA ALA A 201 -4.62 -6.64 9.91
C ALA A 201 -5.62 -5.48 10.10
N GLY A 202 -5.15 -4.29 10.47
CA GLY A 202 -5.98 -3.08 10.51
C GLY A 202 -6.61 -2.73 9.16
N ILE A 203 -5.84 -2.81 8.07
CA ILE A 203 -6.38 -2.58 6.71
C ILE A 203 -7.51 -3.57 6.39
N ILE A 204 -7.35 -4.86 6.74
CA ILE A 204 -8.37 -5.88 6.55
C ILE A 204 -9.60 -5.57 7.40
N GLU A 205 -9.42 -5.21 8.67
CA GLU A 205 -10.48 -4.83 9.61
C GLU A 205 -11.33 -3.68 9.06
N GLY A 206 -10.69 -2.61 8.56
CA GLY A 206 -11.38 -1.49 7.91
C GLY A 206 -12.12 -1.87 6.62
N VAL A 207 -11.65 -2.87 5.86
CA VAL A 207 -12.37 -3.39 4.68
C VAL A 207 -13.60 -4.20 5.09
N CYS A 208 -13.49 -5.05 6.11
CA CYS A 208 -14.61 -5.82 6.67
C CYS A 208 -15.72 -4.87 7.18
N ASP A 209 -15.37 -3.88 7.99
CA ASP A 209 -16.29 -2.87 8.51
C ASP A 209 -16.94 -2.03 7.42
N GLY A 210 -16.18 -1.55 6.42
CA GLY A 210 -16.75 -0.82 5.28
C GLY A 210 -17.73 -1.65 4.44
N CYS A 211 -17.52 -2.97 4.39
CA CYS A 211 -18.47 -3.91 3.79
C CYS A 211 -19.68 -4.21 4.70
N GLY A 212 -19.68 -3.76 5.96
CA GLY A 212 -20.73 -4.04 6.95
C GLY A 212 -20.63 -5.44 7.56
N PHE A 213 -19.41 -5.98 7.68
CA PHE A 213 -19.08 -7.23 8.34
C PHE A 213 -18.16 -6.93 9.50
N GLU A 214 -18.74 -6.55 10.64
CA GLU A 214 -18.01 -6.32 11.88
C GLU A 214 -17.09 -7.52 12.19
N ALA A 215 -15.79 -7.25 12.31
CA ALA A 215 -14.79 -8.28 12.55
C ALA A 215 -13.64 -7.72 13.39
N LYS A 216 -12.97 -8.58 14.16
CA LYS A 216 -11.65 -8.28 14.72
C LYS A 216 -10.58 -9.04 13.93
N VAL A 217 -9.52 -8.34 13.52
CA VAL A 217 -8.41 -8.95 12.78
C VAL A 217 -7.11 -8.84 13.57
N THR A 218 -6.42 -9.96 13.71
CA THR A 218 -5.12 -10.06 14.39
C THR A 218 -4.10 -10.74 13.48
N ALA A 219 -2.82 -10.41 13.62
CA ALA A 219 -1.73 -10.98 12.82
C ALA A 219 -0.83 -11.83 13.71
N HIS A 220 -0.58 -13.08 13.30
CA HIS A 220 0.18 -14.07 14.07
C HIS A 220 1.35 -14.58 13.24
N ASN A 221 2.57 -14.55 13.78
CA ASN A 221 3.72 -15.18 13.14
C ASN A 221 3.57 -16.71 13.23
N GLN A 222 3.52 -17.40 12.09
CA GLN A 222 3.52 -18.87 12.01
C GLN A 222 4.64 -19.32 11.07
N PRO A 223 5.91 -19.19 11.50
CA PRO A 223 7.06 -19.53 10.66
C PRO A 223 7.06 -21.01 10.28
N THR A 224 7.57 -21.29 9.08
CA THR A 224 7.84 -22.65 8.58
C THR A 224 9.29 -22.70 8.09
N GLU A 225 9.81 -23.91 7.86
CA GLU A 225 11.18 -24.09 7.34
C GLU A 225 11.41 -23.37 6.01
N MET A 226 10.41 -23.37 5.12
CA MET A 226 10.44 -22.66 3.84
C MET A 226 10.17 -21.15 3.98
N TRP A 227 9.33 -20.76 4.93
CA TRP A 227 8.85 -19.38 5.09
C TRP A 227 8.99 -18.91 6.55
N PRO A 228 10.16 -18.39 6.95
CA PRO A 228 10.39 -17.93 8.32
C PRO A 228 9.66 -16.62 8.66
N GLY A 229 9.23 -15.85 7.65
CA GLY A 229 8.44 -14.63 7.82
C GLY A 229 6.91 -14.83 7.79
N ARG A 230 6.44 -16.07 7.60
CA ARG A 230 5.02 -16.39 7.36
C ARG A 230 4.12 -15.85 8.47
N THR A 231 3.08 -15.14 8.07
CA THR A 231 2.05 -14.54 8.92
C THR A 231 0.66 -15.09 8.56
N ILE A 232 -0.15 -15.33 9.59
CA ILE A 232 -1.58 -15.60 9.45
C ILE A 232 -2.37 -14.40 9.98
N PHE A 233 -3.28 -13.90 9.18
CA PHE A 233 -4.30 -12.93 9.59
C PHE A 233 -5.54 -13.69 10.01
N LEU A 234 -5.81 -13.71 11.32
CA LEU A 234 -7.01 -14.31 11.90
C LEU A 234 -8.13 -13.26 11.86
N VAL A 235 -9.13 -13.50 11.01
CA VAL A 235 -10.33 -12.68 10.84
C VAL A 235 -11.47 -13.32 11.63
N ARG A 236 -11.88 -12.69 12.74
CA ARG A 236 -12.94 -13.17 13.62
C ARG A 236 -14.19 -12.30 13.44
N PHE A 237 -15.23 -12.83 12.81
CA PHE A 237 -16.48 -12.10 12.59
C PHE A 237 -17.34 -12.01 13.87
N GLY A 238 -18.05 -10.90 14.03
CA GLY A 238 -19.02 -10.70 15.11
C GLY A 238 -20.23 -11.64 14.99
N GLU A 239 -20.89 -11.90 16.13
CA GLU A 239 -22.05 -12.80 16.20
C GLU A 239 -23.19 -12.37 15.26
N SER A 240 -23.47 -11.06 15.22
CA SER A 240 -24.44 -10.42 14.31
C SER A 240 -24.19 -10.74 12.83
N VAL A 241 -22.93 -10.84 12.42
CA VAL A 241 -22.52 -11.18 11.05
C VAL A 241 -22.76 -12.67 10.77
N MET A 242 -22.46 -13.53 11.74
CA MET A 242 -22.67 -14.98 11.63
C MET A 242 -24.16 -15.35 11.64
N GLU A 243 -25.00 -14.65 12.41
CA GLU A 243 -26.45 -14.78 12.35
C GLU A 243 -26.99 -14.38 10.98
N ARG A 244 -26.56 -13.22 10.46
CA ARG A 244 -26.93 -12.76 9.12
C ARG A 244 -26.52 -13.75 8.04
N GLU A 245 -25.31 -14.28 8.09
CA GLU A 245 -24.81 -15.30 7.15
C GLU A 245 -25.72 -16.54 7.13
N LYS A 246 -26.09 -17.08 8.31
CA LYS A 246 -27.02 -18.21 8.45
C LYS A 246 -28.42 -17.91 7.89
N VAL A 247 -28.92 -16.68 8.06
CA VAL A 247 -30.22 -16.27 7.49
C VAL A 247 -30.17 -16.19 5.95
N LEU A 248 -29.11 -15.60 5.39
CA LEU A 248 -28.91 -15.51 3.94
C LEU A 248 -28.72 -16.89 3.30
N GLU A 249 -28.01 -17.79 3.98
CA GLU A 249 -27.85 -19.19 3.56
C GLU A 249 -29.19 -19.94 3.50
N ARG A 250 -30.02 -19.86 4.55
CA ARG A 250 -31.38 -20.46 4.55
C ARG A 250 -32.29 -19.87 3.48
N ALA A 251 -32.10 -18.58 3.15
CA ALA A 251 -32.83 -17.92 2.08
C ALA A 251 -32.31 -18.27 0.66
N GLY A 252 -31.24 -19.07 0.55
CA GLY A 252 -30.63 -19.44 -0.74
C GLY A 252 -29.91 -18.29 -1.47
N ILE A 253 -29.65 -17.17 -0.77
CA ILE A 253 -29.00 -15.99 -1.33
C ILE A 253 -27.49 -16.26 -1.41
N LYS A 254 -26.99 -16.48 -2.63
CA LYS A 254 -25.57 -16.74 -2.93
C LYS A 254 -24.75 -15.47 -2.97
#